data_AF-A0A3E2NT90-F1
#
_entry.id   AF-A0A3E2NT90-F1
#
_cell.length_a   1.000
_cell.length_b   1.000
_cell.length_c   1.000
_cell.angle_alpha   90.00
_cell.angle_beta   90.00
_cell.angle_gamma   90.00
#
_symmetry.space_group_name_H-M   'P 1'
#
loop_
_entity.id
_entity.type
_entity.pdbx_description
1 polymer ?
#
loop_
_entity_poly.entity_id
_entity_poly.type
_entity_poly.pdbx_seq_one_letter_code
_entity_poly.pdbx_strand_id
1 'polypeptide(L)'
;MVKLFVGGFPLDIEELELAKIVAVYGDISTLKIVRDKKTRVCKGYAFIEMVDRAGAEAAMEALDGTSFAGKVLSVKITEEPAVTRPKPGNFRPAPNRPPRPTGSDDRQRRPRRTIN
;
A
#
# COMPACT_ATOMS: atom_id res chain seq x y z
N MET A 1 -7.49 -7.73 -10.57
CA MET A 1 -6.47 -7.24 -11.51
C MET A 1 -5.82 -6.01 -10.90
N VAL A 2 -4.51 -6.04 -10.70
CA VAL A 2 -3.72 -4.98 -10.06
C VAL A 2 -2.65 -4.53 -11.06
N LYS A 3 -2.51 -3.24 -11.28
CA LYS A 3 -1.43 -2.70 -12.12
C LYS A 3 -0.22 -2.39 -11.24
N LEU A 4 0.95 -2.80 -11.70
CA LEU A 4 2.26 -2.44 -11.15
C LEU A 4 2.95 -1.51 -12.15
N PHE A 5 3.57 -0.48 -11.61
CA PHE A 5 4.49 0.40 -12.30
C PHE A 5 5.90 -0.01 -11.90
N VAL A 6 6.74 -0.32 -12.88
CA VAL A 6 8.17 -0.55 -12.66
C VAL A 6 8.90 0.57 -13.37
N GLY A 7 9.78 1.27 -12.67
CA GLY A 7 10.55 2.41 -13.15
C GLY A 7 12.03 2.32 -12.78
N GLY A 8 12.87 3.16 -13.35
CA GLY A 8 14.27 3.31 -12.93
C GLY A 8 15.24 2.26 -13.49
N PHE A 9 14.86 1.47 -14.49
CA PHE A 9 15.77 0.51 -15.13
C PHE A 9 16.60 1.12 -16.28
N PRO A 10 17.79 0.54 -16.59
CA PRO A 10 18.55 0.86 -17.79
C PRO A 10 17.81 0.45 -19.08
N LEU A 11 18.20 1.01 -20.22
CA LEU A 11 17.56 0.72 -21.52
C LEU A 11 17.72 -0.74 -21.94
N ASP A 12 18.65 -1.45 -21.32
CA ASP A 12 18.99 -2.85 -21.58
C ASP A 12 18.01 -3.86 -20.94
N ILE A 13 17.11 -3.43 -20.04
CA ILE A 13 16.11 -4.36 -19.51
C ILE A 13 14.98 -4.57 -20.54
N GLU A 14 14.57 -5.82 -20.69
CA GLU A 14 13.45 -6.20 -21.54
C GLU A 14 12.20 -6.56 -20.73
N GLU A 15 11.06 -6.49 -21.41
CA GLU A 15 9.75 -6.91 -20.89
C GLU A 15 9.77 -8.36 -20.41
N LEU A 16 10.47 -9.22 -21.16
CA LEU A 16 10.58 -10.64 -20.85
C LEU A 16 11.23 -10.89 -19.48
N GLU A 17 12.25 -10.11 -19.13
CA GLU A 17 13.00 -10.32 -17.90
C GLU A 17 12.21 -9.82 -16.69
N LEU A 18 11.57 -8.65 -16.81
CA LEU A 18 10.61 -8.17 -15.81
C LEU A 18 9.45 -9.15 -15.62
N ALA A 19 8.91 -9.69 -16.72
CA ALA A 19 7.82 -10.65 -16.67
C ALA A 19 8.24 -11.92 -15.94
N LYS A 20 9.42 -12.48 -16.25
CA LYS A 20 9.91 -13.69 -15.55
C LYS A 20 10.05 -13.47 -14.06
N ILE A 21 10.64 -12.35 -13.65
CA ILE A 21 10.87 -12.06 -12.24
C ILE A 21 9.54 -11.88 -11.51
N VAL A 22 8.61 -11.12 -12.09
CA VAL A 22 7.30 -10.87 -11.50
C VAL A 22 6.41 -12.13 -11.53
N ALA A 23 6.57 -12.99 -12.54
CA ALA A 23 5.87 -14.28 -12.66
C ALA A 23 6.23 -15.27 -11.54
N VAL A 24 7.40 -15.13 -10.90
CA VAL A 24 7.76 -15.93 -9.72
C VAL A 24 6.90 -15.57 -8.51
N TYR A 25 6.41 -14.33 -8.44
CA TYR A 25 5.59 -13.84 -7.33
C TYR A 25 4.08 -13.93 -7.60
N GLY A 26 3.64 -13.94 -8.87
CA GLY A 26 2.24 -14.18 -9.22
C GLY A 26 1.94 -14.10 -10.73
N ASP A 27 0.69 -14.39 -11.11
CA ASP A 27 0.27 -14.44 -12.51
C ASP A 27 0.11 -13.06 -13.17
N ILE A 28 0.80 -12.87 -14.29
CA ILE A 28 0.78 -11.67 -15.11
C ILE A 28 -0.33 -11.79 -16.18
N SER A 29 -1.21 -10.79 -16.22
CA SER A 29 -2.25 -10.61 -17.24
C SER A 29 -1.70 -9.90 -18.50
N THR A 30 -0.95 -8.81 -18.32
CA THR A 30 -0.44 -7.99 -19.45
C THR A 30 0.82 -7.25 -19.03
N LEU A 31 1.80 -7.13 -19.93
CA LEU A 31 2.98 -6.27 -19.73
C LEU A 31 3.04 -5.22 -20.84
N LYS A 32 3.41 -3.99 -20.49
CA LYS A 32 3.58 -2.88 -21.42
C LYS A 32 4.71 -1.94 -21.02
N ILE A 33 5.81 -1.99 -21.77
CA ILE A 33 6.89 -1.00 -21.64
C ILE A 33 6.53 0.31 -22.36
N VAL A 34 6.72 1.44 -21.67
CA VAL A 34 6.53 2.76 -22.27
C VAL A 34 7.89 3.41 -22.53
N ARG A 35 8.18 3.57 -23.81
CA ARG A 35 9.39 4.18 -24.36
C ARG A 35 9.04 5.47 -25.09
N ASP A 36 9.87 6.50 -24.92
CA ASP A 36 9.65 7.77 -25.59
C ASP A 36 9.98 7.64 -27.09
N LYS A 37 8.97 7.78 -27.94
CA LYS A 37 9.11 7.59 -29.39
C LYS A 37 9.91 8.71 -30.07
N LYS A 38 10.04 9.89 -29.44
CA LYS A 38 10.69 11.06 -30.07
C LYS A 38 12.20 11.06 -29.85
N THR A 39 12.66 10.71 -28.66
CA THR A 39 14.10 10.69 -28.34
C THR A 39 14.71 9.30 -28.48
N ARG A 40 13.90 8.24 -28.66
CA ARG A 40 14.29 6.82 -28.50
C ARG A 40 14.96 6.51 -27.16
N VAL A 41 14.94 7.43 -26.22
CA VAL A 41 15.49 7.22 -24.88
C VAL A 41 14.40 6.54 -24.07
N CYS A 42 14.66 5.31 -23.64
CA CYS A 42 13.84 4.66 -22.63
C CYS A 42 13.88 5.54 -21.38
N LYS A 43 12.74 6.13 -21.02
CA LYS A 43 12.57 6.77 -19.71
C LYS A 43 12.64 5.76 -18.56
N GLY A 44 12.80 4.48 -18.88
CA GLY A 44 13.08 3.39 -17.94
C GLY A 44 11.84 3.03 -17.13
N TYR A 45 10.66 2.96 -17.75
CA TYR A 45 9.45 2.54 -17.05
C TYR A 45 8.53 1.62 -17.87
N ALA A 46 7.82 0.75 -17.15
CA ALA A 46 6.92 -0.28 -17.63
C ALA A 46 5.69 -0.37 -16.73
N PHE A 47 4.59 -0.83 -17.32
CA PHE A 47 3.35 -1.14 -16.63
C PHE A 47 3.10 -2.64 -16.77
N ILE A 48 2.83 -3.30 -15.66
CA ILE A 48 2.50 -4.71 -15.58
C ILE A 48 1.10 -4.81 -14.98
N GLU A 49 0.25 -5.67 -15.50
CA GLU A 49 -1.05 -5.98 -14.95
C GLU A 49 -1.01 -7.41 -14.44
N MET A 50 -1.28 -7.59 -13.15
CA MET A 50 -1.30 -8.87 -12.44
C MET A 50 -2.74 -9.29 -12.15
N VAL A 51 -3.00 -10.59 -12.16
CA VAL A 51 -4.31 -11.13 -11.76
C VAL A 51 -4.46 -11.08 -10.24
N ASP A 52 -3.39 -11.40 -9.52
CA ASP A 52 -3.35 -11.51 -8.06
C ASP A 52 -2.73 -10.28 -7.36
N ARG A 53 -3.34 -9.88 -6.24
CA ARG A 53 -2.86 -8.74 -5.42
C ARG A 53 -1.73 -9.13 -4.48
N ALA A 54 -1.76 -10.33 -3.90
CA ALA A 54 -0.73 -10.76 -2.97
C ALA A 54 0.62 -10.93 -3.68
N GLY A 55 0.61 -11.46 -4.91
CA GLY A 55 1.80 -11.52 -5.75
C GLY A 55 2.33 -10.14 -6.15
N ALA A 56 1.44 -9.17 -6.35
CA ALA A 56 1.83 -7.79 -6.64
C ALA A 56 2.53 -7.10 -5.45
N GLU A 57 2.02 -7.29 -4.23
CA GLU A 57 2.62 -6.77 -2.99
C GLU A 57 4.00 -7.40 -2.74
N ALA A 58 4.13 -8.72 -2.87
CA ALA A 58 5.41 -9.41 -2.72
C ALA A 58 6.45 -8.98 -3.78
N ALA A 59 6.03 -8.83 -5.04
CA ALA A 59 6.91 -8.34 -6.10
C ALA A 59 7.36 -6.89 -5.85
N MET A 60 6.46 -6.03 -5.34
CA MET A 60 6.82 -4.66 -4.96
C MET A 60 7.88 -4.66 -3.87
N GLU A 61 7.67 -5.39 -2.77
CA GLU A 61 8.60 -5.39 -1.63
C GLU A 61 9.98 -6.00 -1.97
N ALA A 62 10.02 -6.98 -2.87
CA ALA A 62 11.27 -7.63 -3.27
C ALA A 62 12.06 -6.86 -4.34
N LEU A 63 11.38 -6.14 -5.23
CA LEU A 63 11.99 -5.51 -6.42
C LEU A 63 12.05 -3.98 -6.34
N ASP A 64 11.30 -3.36 -5.42
CA ASP A 64 11.40 -1.93 -5.16
C ASP A 64 12.71 -1.60 -4.44
N GLY A 65 13.44 -0.62 -4.97
CA GLY A 65 14.70 -0.16 -4.41
C GLY A 65 15.92 -0.99 -4.79
N THR A 66 15.78 -2.02 -5.63
CA THR A 66 16.95 -2.81 -6.06
C THR A 66 17.81 -2.01 -7.04
N SER A 67 19.12 -1.94 -6.80
CA SER A 67 20.06 -1.28 -7.71
C SER A 67 20.41 -2.22 -8.87
N PHE A 68 20.02 -1.86 -10.09
CA PHE A 68 20.29 -2.60 -11.31
C PHE A 68 21.09 -1.74 -12.29
N ALA A 69 22.29 -2.20 -12.66
CA ALA A 69 23.21 -1.53 -13.58
C ALA A 69 23.50 -0.04 -13.22
N GLY A 70 23.61 0.27 -11.91
CA GLY A 70 23.88 1.62 -11.43
C GLY A 70 22.67 2.55 -11.39
N LYS A 71 21.46 2.05 -11.64
CA LYS A 71 20.19 2.77 -11.40
C LYS A 71 19.32 2.02 -10.40
N VAL A 72 18.51 2.77 -9.65
CA VAL A 72 17.57 2.21 -8.69
C VAL A 72 16.28 1.85 -9.40
N LEU A 73 15.90 0.58 -9.36
CA LEU A 73 14.58 0.12 -9.77
C LEU A 73 13.55 0.61 -8.74
N SER A 74 12.46 1.19 -9.23
CA SER A 74 11.31 1.58 -8.41
C SER A 74 10.11 0.77 -8.85
N VAL A 75 9.60 -0.09 -7.98
CA VAL A 75 8.39 -0.87 -8.23
C VAL A 75 7.29 -0.31 -7.36
N LYS A 76 6.21 0.16 -7.98
CA LYS A 76 5.06 0.74 -7.30
C LYS A 76 3.79 0.08 -7.77
N ILE A 77 2.98 -0.37 -6.82
CA ILE A 77 1.62 -0.77 -7.14
C ILE A 77 0.84 0.49 -7.53
N THR A 78 0.34 0.49 -8.76
CA THR A 78 -0.53 1.54 -9.28
C THR A 78 -1.93 0.95 -9.34
N GLU A 79 -2.65 0.93 -8.22
CA GLU A 79 -4.10 0.69 -8.28
C GLU A 79 -4.73 1.88 -9.03
N GLU A 80 -5.02 1.70 -10.32
CA GLU A 80 -6.20 2.37 -10.87
C GLU A 80 -7.37 1.90 -10.00
N PRO A 81 -8.14 2.81 -9.37
CA PRO A 81 -8.95 2.49 -8.22
C PRO A 81 -10.04 1.49 -8.58
N ALA A 82 -9.72 0.20 -8.50
CA ALA A 82 -10.68 -0.87 -8.46
C ALA A 82 -11.27 -0.85 -7.06
N VAL A 83 -12.21 0.09 -6.84
CA VAL A 83 -13.20 0.14 -5.78
C VAL A 83 -12.73 -0.57 -4.51
N THR A 84 -12.02 0.19 -3.66
CA THR A 84 -11.74 -0.20 -2.29
C THR A 84 -13.03 -0.62 -1.60
N ARG A 85 -13.29 -1.93 -1.50
CA ARG A 85 -14.10 -2.42 -0.39
C ARG A 85 -13.26 -2.20 0.85
N PRO A 86 -13.67 -1.32 1.78
CA PRO A 86 -12.93 -1.14 3.02
C PRO A 86 -12.90 -2.49 3.73
N LYS A 87 -11.72 -2.95 4.15
CA LYS A 87 -11.60 -4.08 5.08
C LYS A 87 -12.37 -3.69 6.36
N PRO A 88 -13.52 -4.30 6.70
CA PRO A 88 -14.14 -4.04 8.00
C PRO A 88 -13.49 -5.02 8.96
N GLY A 89 -12.35 -4.64 9.52
CA GLY A 89 -11.49 -5.55 10.27
C GLY A 89 -11.05 -5.04 11.62
N ASN A 90 -11.88 -4.29 12.36
CA ASN A 90 -11.51 -3.89 13.73
C ASN A 90 -12.70 -3.68 14.70
N PHE A 91 -13.75 -4.49 14.61
CA PHE A 91 -14.70 -4.63 15.73
C PHE A 91 -14.11 -5.57 16.77
N ARG A 92 -13.30 -5.03 17.69
CA ARG A 92 -13.12 -5.66 19.00
C ARG A 92 -14.39 -5.38 19.80
N PRO A 93 -15.20 -6.38 20.18
CA PRO A 93 -16.28 -6.13 21.12
C PRO A 93 -15.68 -5.69 22.45
N ALA A 94 -16.17 -4.57 22.98
CA ALA A 94 -15.79 -4.09 24.31
C ALA A 94 -16.17 -5.16 25.35
N PRO A 95 -15.30 -5.46 26.34
CA PRO A 95 -15.68 -6.34 27.42
C PRO A 95 -16.76 -5.64 28.27
N ASN A 96 -17.84 -6.39 28.48
CA ASN A 96 -19.04 -6.06 29.22
C ASN A 96 -18.72 -5.42 30.58
N ARG A 97 -18.72 -4.08 30.67
CA ARG A 97 -18.56 -3.36 31.93
C ARG A 97 -19.94 -3.01 32.47
N PRO A 98 -20.39 -3.59 33.60
CA PRO A 98 -21.69 -3.25 34.16
C PRO A 98 -21.69 -1.77 34.62
N PRO A 99 -22.81 -1.03 34.43
CA PRO A 99 -22.93 0.30 35.01
C PRO A 99 -22.93 0.17 36.54
N ARG A 100 -22.00 0.85 37.21
CA ARG A 100 -21.97 0.92 38.67
C ARG A 100 -23.14 1.80 39.13
N PRO A 101 -23.90 1.39 40.15
CA PRO A 101 -25.11 2.09 40.57
C PRO A 101 -24.83 3.53 41.01
N THR A 102 -25.71 4.41 40.54
CA THR A 102 -25.98 5.74 41.07
C THR A 102 -26.21 5.66 42.57
N GLY A 103 -25.30 6.25 43.36
CA GLY A 103 -25.41 6.31 44.80
C GLY A 103 -25.07 7.69 45.34
N SER A 104 -26.10 8.33 45.92
CA SER A 104 -26.05 9.38 46.97
C SER A 104 -25.34 10.68 46.57
N ASP A 105 -26.02 11.79 46.25
CA ASP A 105 -26.95 12.52 47.14
C ASP A 105 -26.60 12.35 48.63
N ASP A 106 -25.58 13.08 49.08
CA ASP A 106 -25.61 13.82 50.33
C ASP A 106 -24.28 14.60 50.47
N ARG A 107 -24.33 15.92 50.24
CA ARG A 107 -23.45 16.98 50.80
C ARG A 107 -23.71 18.32 50.12
N GLN A 108 -24.99 18.68 49.98
CA GLN A 108 -25.33 20.09 50.12
C GLN A 108 -25.25 20.44 51.61
N ARG A 109 -24.83 21.68 51.89
CA ARG A 109 -24.88 22.40 53.18
C ARG A 109 -23.60 22.16 54.02
N ARG A 110 -22.70 23.13 54.22
CA ARG A 110 -22.91 24.58 54.39
C ARG A 110 -21.58 25.36 54.27
N PRO A 111 -21.65 26.71 54.15
CA PRO A 111 -20.58 27.57 53.62
C PRO A 111 -19.78 28.34 54.69
N ARG A 112 -18.85 29.18 54.17
CA ARG A 112 -18.07 30.27 54.80
C ARG A 112 -16.79 29.78 55.50
N ARG A 113 -15.62 30.33 55.18
CA ARG A 113 -15.29 31.76 55.33
C ARG A 113 -13.99 32.12 54.58
N THR A 114 -14.00 33.29 53.93
CA THR A 114 -12.85 34.16 53.55
C THR A 114 -11.97 34.48 54.79
N ILE A 115 -10.75 35.03 54.80
CA ILE A 115 -9.89 35.81 53.90
C ILE A 115 -8.47 35.91 54.53
N ASN A 116 -7.50 36.37 53.73
CA ASN A 116 -6.14 36.87 54.02
C ASN A 116 -5.05 35.86 54.39
#